data_AF-A0A973AF33-F1
#
_entry.id   AF-A0A973AF33-F1
#
_cell.length_a   1.000
_cell.length_b   1.000
_cell.length_c   1.000
_cell.angle_alpha   90.00
_cell.angle_beta   90.00
_cell.angle_gamma   90.00
#
_symmetry.space_group_name_H-M   'P 1'
#
loop_
_entity.id
_entity.type
_entity.pdbx_description
1 polymer ?
#
loop_
_entity_poly.entity_id
_entity_poly.type
_entity_poly.pdbx_seq_one_letter_code
_entity_poly.pdbx_strand_id
1 'polypeptide(L)'
;RPHSDVLKVRNIADEIRTRGHIHSAEVLALEEVIADQWLTERLALRPGSSLFHSLILHLESGTPIQLEDRYVCATLAPDYLAQDFTTITPNVYLIRVAPLHTAEHVVRAVMPTSEIRGYLRMKAGEPCLVIRRRTWTGGRPVSVVELSHPGNAYELIGTMAE
;
A
#
# COMPACT_ATOMS: atom_id res chain seq x y z
N ARG A 1 -5.81 -10.83 15.14
CA ARG A 1 -4.83 -10.23 14.22
C ARG A 1 -5.62 -9.57 13.07
N PRO A 2 -5.27 -8.36 12.60
CA PRO A 2 -5.79 -7.82 11.34
C PRO A 2 -5.69 -8.85 10.21
N HIS A 3 -6.75 -8.91 9.37
CA HIS A 3 -6.83 -9.82 8.23
C HIS A 3 -7.48 -9.16 7.01
N SER A 4 -6.85 -9.30 5.84
CA SER A 4 -7.40 -8.89 4.54
C SER A 4 -7.75 -10.11 3.68
N ASP A 5 -8.72 -9.91 2.79
CA ASP A 5 -9.07 -10.85 1.72
C ASP A 5 -7.97 -10.84 0.65
N VAL A 6 -7.46 -12.00 0.26
CA VAL A 6 -6.41 -12.17 -0.77
C VAL A 6 -6.84 -11.61 -2.13
N LEU A 7 -8.13 -11.67 -2.44
CA LEU A 7 -8.67 -11.31 -3.76
C LEU A 7 -9.36 -9.95 -3.79
N LYS A 8 -9.71 -9.39 -2.63
CA LYS A 8 -10.37 -8.07 -2.57
C LYS A 8 -9.41 -6.99 -2.13
N VAL A 9 -9.40 -5.90 -2.91
CA VAL A 9 -8.74 -4.65 -2.53
C VAL A 9 -9.54 -4.02 -1.38
N ARG A 10 -9.09 -4.21 -0.14
CA ARG A 10 -9.67 -3.55 1.03
C ARG A 10 -8.85 -2.35 1.46
N ASN A 11 -9.53 -1.41 2.10
CA ASN A 11 -8.95 -0.22 2.68
C ASN A 11 -8.64 -0.49 4.15
N ILE A 12 -7.37 -0.34 4.54
CA ILE A 12 -6.91 -0.62 5.90
C ILE A 12 -7.66 0.19 6.97
N ALA A 13 -8.06 1.43 6.64
CA ALA A 13 -8.82 2.28 7.54
C ALA A 13 -10.19 1.67 7.88
N ASP A 14 -10.86 1.06 6.90
CA ASP A 14 -12.17 0.45 7.08
C ASP A 14 -12.06 -0.87 7.85
N GLU A 15 -10.99 -1.63 7.62
CA GLU A 15 -10.71 -2.84 8.40
C GLU A 15 -10.50 -2.56 9.89
N ILE A 16 -9.72 -1.52 10.21
CA ILE A 16 -9.48 -1.08 11.60
C ILE A 16 -10.80 -0.64 12.25
N ARG A 17 -11.59 0.20 11.56
CA ARG A 17 -12.88 0.69 12.06
C ARG A 17 -13.89 -0.44 12.27
N THR A 18 -13.93 -1.43 11.37
CA THR A 18 -14.82 -2.60 11.50
C THR A 18 -14.51 -3.43 12.75
N ARG A 19 -13.26 -3.41 13.23
CA ARG A 19 -12.86 -4.02 14.51
C ARG A 19 -13.12 -3.15 15.74
N GLY A 20 -13.68 -1.94 15.56
CA GLY A 20 -13.94 -0.99 16.65
C GLY A 20 -12.70 -0.20 17.09
N HIS A 21 -11.64 -0.18 16.29
CA HIS A 21 -10.42 0.55 16.59
C HIS A 21 -10.31 1.86 15.82
N ILE A 22 -9.37 2.72 16.23
CA ILE A 22 -9.14 4.02 15.62
C ILE A 22 -8.01 3.91 14.60
N HIS A 23 -8.30 4.23 13.35
CA HIS A 23 -7.27 4.40 12.32
C HIS A 23 -6.66 5.80 12.39
N SER A 24 -5.34 5.88 12.23
CA SER A 24 -4.62 7.12 11.95
C SER A 24 -3.49 6.84 10.97
N ALA A 25 -2.95 7.88 10.34
CA ALA A 25 -1.87 7.76 9.37
C ALA A 25 -0.84 8.88 9.53
N GLU A 26 0.43 8.53 9.33
CA GLU A 26 1.55 9.47 9.24
C GLU A 26 2.08 9.42 7.80
N VAL A 27 2.12 10.58 7.13
CA VAL A 27 2.68 10.70 5.77
C VAL A 27 4.18 10.98 5.91
N LEU A 28 5.00 9.98 5.55
CA LEU A 28 6.45 10.04 5.63
C LEU A 28 7.07 10.65 4.36
N ALA A 29 6.45 10.40 3.21
CA ALA A 29 6.79 11.02 1.94
C ALA A 29 5.53 11.21 1.07
N LEU A 30 5.50 12.29 0.31
CA LEU A 30 4.49 12.56 -0.72
C LEU A 30 5.11 13.48 -1.77
N GLU A 31 5.55 12.91 -2.90
CA GLU A 31 6.40 13.62 -3.87
C GLU A 31 6.22 13.14 -5.31
N GLU A 32 6.73 13.93 -6.25
CA GLU A 32 6.85 13.53 -7.65
C GLU A 32 8.22 12.89 -7.89
N VAL A 33 8.23 11.75 -8.57
CA VAL A 33 9.44 10.99 -8.91
C VAL A 33 9.43 10.59 -10.38
N ILE A 34 10.62 10.42 -10.95
CA ILE A 34 10.78 9.90 -12.31
C ILE A 34 11.10 8.42 -12.22
N ALA A 35 10.37 7.59 -12.98
CA ALA A 35 10.61 6.16 -13.03
C ALA A 35 12.03 5.85 -13.53
N ASP A 36 12.89 5.39 -12.62
CA ASP A 36 14.20 4.84 -12.94
C ASP A 36 14.07 3.38 -13.43
N GLN A 37 15.18 2.77 -13.87
CA GLN A 37 15.16 1.41 -14.38
C GLN A 37 14.70 0.39 -13.31
N TRP A 38 15.04 0.61 -12.05
CA TRP A 38 14.67 -0.27 -10.93
C TRP A 38 13.16 -0.27 -10.67
N LEU A 39 12.54 0.91 -10.65
CA LEU A 39 11.09 1.10 -10.57
C LEU A 39 10.42 0.50 -11.81
N THR A 40 10.99 0.73 -12.99
CA THR A 40 10.45 0.22 -14.25
C THR A 40 10.38 -1.32 -14.25
N GLU A 41 11.44 -2.01 -13.83
CA GLU A 41 11.52 -3.47 -13.81
C GLU A 41 10.66 -4.11 -12.71
N ARG A 42 10.65 -3.55 -11.49
CA ARG A 42 9.85 -4.07 -10.38
C ARG A 42 8.35 -3.81 -10.53
N LEU A 43 7.98 -2.77 -11.27
CA LEU A 43 6.63 -2.23 -11.31
C LEU A 43 5.98 -2.29 -12.70
N ALA A 44 6.72 -2.77 -13.71
CA ALA A 44 6.30 -2.85 -15.12
C ALA A 44 5.82 -1.50 -15.69
N LEU A 45 6.49 -0.42 -15.28
CA LEU A 45 6.22 0.93 -15.77
C LEU A 45 7.02 1.20 -17.06
N ARG A 46 6.79 2.32 -17.74
CA ARG A 46 7.67 2.75 -18.84
C ARG A 46 8.77 3.65 -18.26
N PRO A 47 10.05 3.47 -18.65
CA PRO A 47 11.13 4.36 -18.21
C PRO A 47 10.81 5.83 -18.50
N GLY A 48 11.22 6.74 -17.60
CA GLY A 48 11.04 8.18 -17.78
C GLY A 48 9.60 8.69 -17.59
N SER A 49 8.68 7.84 -17.13
CA SER A 49 7.33 8.29 -16.76
C SER A 49 7.39 9.08 -15.45
N SER A 50 6.67 10.21 -15.37
CA SER A 50 6.39 10.90 -14.11
C SER A 50 5.40 10.07 -13.27
N LEU A 51 5.76 9.88 -12.01
CA LEU A 51 4.99 9.15 -11.01
C LEU A 51 4.84 10.02 -9.77
N PHE A 52 3.80 9.75 -9.02
CA PHE A 52 3.68 10.23 -7.65
C PHE A 52 4.00 9.10 -6.69
N HIS A 53 4.82 9.41 -5.69
CA HIS A 53 5.23 8.50 -4.63
C HIS A 53 4.60 8.93 -3.31
N SER A 54 4.09 7.96 -2.55
CA SER A 54 3.70 8.17 -1.16
C SER A 54 4.26 7.05 -0.29
N LEU A 55 4.85 7.44 0.85
CA LEU A 55 5.20 6.53 1.92
C LEU A 55 4.36 6.88 3.14
N ILE A 56 3.47 5.96 3.55
CA ILE A 56 2.49 6.23 4.60
C ILE A 56 2.54 5.13 5.65
N LEU A 57 2.69 5.52 6.91
CA LEU A 57 2.58 4.63 8.05
C LEU A 57 1.15 4.64 8.57
N HIS A 58 0.48 3.50 8.55
CA HIS A 58 -0.86 3.35 9.11
C HIS A 58 -0.80 2.77 10.51
N LEU A 59 -1.56 3.37 11.41
CA LEU A 59 -1.64 2.99 12.81
C LEU A 59 -3.04 2.54 13.20
N GLU A 60 -3.09 1.51 14.03
CA GLU A 60 -4.28 1.06 14.75
C GLU A 60 -4.13 1.47 16.22
N SER A 61 -4.96 2.42 16.65
CA SER A 61 -4.94 2.98 18.02
C SER A 61 -3.54 3.41 18.48
N GLY A 62 -2.77 4.05 17.59
CA GLY A 62 -1.41 4.53 17.86
C GLY A 62 -0.30 3.48 17.72
N THR A 63 -0.64 2.23 17.38
CA THR A 63 0.34 1.18 17.07
C THR A 63 0.54 1.07 15.56
N PRO A 64 1.78 1.20 15.03
CA PRO A 64 2.04 0.98 13.60
C PRO A 64 1.72 -0.45 13.19
N ILE A 65 0.93 -0.62 12.12
CA ILE A 65 0.51 -1.95 11.63
C ILE A 65 0.80 -2.20 10.15
N GLN A 66 1.03 -1.15 9.38
CA GLN A 66 1.28 -1.24 7.95
C GLN A 66 2.10 -0.04 7.48
N LEU A 67 3.17 -0.31 6.73
CA LEU A 67 3.88 0.69 5.94
C LEU A 67 3.44 0.52 4.49
N GLU A 68 2.82 1.56 3.92
CA GLU A 68 2.37 1.63 2.53
C GLU A 68 3.38 2.44 1.71
N ASP A 69 4.10 1.77 0.81
CA ASP A 69 5.00 2.38 -0.16
C ASP A 69 4.37 2.27 -1.56
N ARG A 70 3.90 3.39 -2.10
CA ARG A 70 3.05 3.42 -3.29
C ARG A 70 3.60 4.36 -4.36
N TYR A 71 3.52 3.88 -5.60
CA TYR A 71 3.73 4.67 -6.80
C TYR A 71 2.43 4.73 -7.62
N VAL A 72 2.15 5.90 -8.18
CA VAL A 72 0.94 6.21 -8.96
C VAL A 72 1.31 6.93 -10.25
N CYS A 73 0.67 6.57 -11.36
CA CYS A 73 0.86 7.26 -12.62
C CYS A 73 0.28 8.68 -12.56
N ALA A 74 1.13 9.70 -12.69
CA ALA A 74 0.73 11.10 -12.54
C ALA A 74 -0.36 11.52 -13.53
N THR A 75 -0.31 11.01 -14.77
CA THR A 75 -1.30 11.35 -15.81
C THR A 75 -2.69 10.77 -15.57
N LEU A 76 -2.81 9.72 -14.76
CA LEU A 76 -4.09 9.07 -14.43
C LEU A 76 -4.68 9.57 -13.12
N ALA A 77 -3.89 10.28 -12.31
CA ALA A 77 -4.27 10.76 -11.00
C ALA A 77 -3.62 12.13 -10.72
N PRO A 78 -3.87 13.16 -11.54
CA PRO A 78 -3.15 14.43 -11.50
C PRO A 78 -3.21 15.14 -10.15
N ASP A 79 -4.32 14.99 -9.41
CA ASP A 79 -4.52 15.65 -8.12
C ASP A 79 -3.99 14.84 -6.92
N TYR A 80 -3.23 13.76 -7.14
CA TYR A 80 -2.81 12.84 -6.08
C TYR A 80 -1.99 13.52 -4.99
N LEU A 81 -1.03 14.38 -5.37
CA LEU A 81 -0.20 15.12 -4.41
C LEU A 81 -0.97 16.21 -3.66
N ALA A 82 -2.14 16.62 -4.15
CA ALA A 82 -3.00 17.59 -3.48
C ALA A 82 -3.92 16.95 -2.42
N GLN A 83 -3.90 15.62 -2.29
CA GLN A 83 -4.73 14.92 -1.31
C GLN A 83 -4.09 14.94 0.08
N ASP A 84 -4.94 15.02 1.10
CA ASP A 84 -4.51 14.84 2.48
C ASP A 84 -4.64 13.36 2.90
N PHE A 85 -3.54 12.63 2.83
CA PHE A 85 -3.50 11.22 3.20
C PHE A 85 -3.48 10.94 4.72
N THR A 86 -3.55 11.99 5.56
CA THR A 86 -3.81 11.81 7.00
C THR A 86 -5.32 11.61 7.27
N THR A 87 -6.18 12.07 6.37
CA THR A 87 -7.65 11.99 6.50
C THR A 87 -8.29 10.91 5.64
N ILE A 88 -7.76 10.69 4.43
CA ILE A 88 -8.19 9.61 3.52
C ILE A 88 -7.02 8.67 3.20
N THR A 89 -7.30 7.48 2.69
CA THR A 89 -6.23 6.58 2.20
C THR A 89 -6.03 6.73 0.70
N PRO A 90 -4.83 6.45 0.16
CA PRO A 90 -4.60 6.40 -1.27
C PRO A 90 -5.56 5.47 -2.01
N ASN A 91 -5.95 4.36 -1.37
CA ASN A 91 -6.93 3.43 -1.93
C ASN A 91 -8.28 4.12 -2.19
N VAL A 92 -8.83 4.84 -1.20
CA VAL A 92 -10.10 5.58 -1.33
C VAL A 92 -10.03 6.61 -2.46
N TYR A 93 -8.94 7.36 -2.53
CA TYR A 93 -8.74 8.33 -3.60
C TYR A 93 -8.69 7.66 -4.98
N LEU A 94 -7.89 6.59 -5.13
CA LEU A 94 -7.69 5.92 -6.41
C LEU A 94 -8.97 5.26 -6.92
N ILE A 95 -9.76 4.62 -6.07
CA ILE A 95 -11.06 4.06 -6.45
C ILE A 95 -11.99 5.15 -7.03
N ARG A 96 -11.94 6.37 -6.49
CA ARG A 96 -12.77 7.49 -6.94
C ARG A 96 -12.37 8.02 -8.32
N VAL A 97 -11.07 8.15 -8.58
CA VAL A 97 -10.57 8.81 -9.82
C VAL A 97 -10.28 7.84 -10.95
N ALA A 98 -9.98 6.58 -10.64
CA ALA A 98 -9.66 5.55 -11.61
C ALA A 98 -10.21 4.20 -11.12
N PRO A 99 -11.40 3.78 -11.56
CA PRO A 99 -11.97 2.49 -11.19
C PRO A 99 -10.94 1.38 -11.43
N LEU A 100 -10.51 0.74 -10.34
CA LEU A 100 -9.46 -0.27 -10.36
C LEU A 100 -10.10 -1.58 -10.85
N HIS A 101 -9.86 -1.95 -12.11
CA HIS A 101 -10.57 -3.06 -12.76
C HIS A 101 -9.92 -4.42 -12.51
N THR A 102 -8.60 -4.45 -12.43
CA THR A 102 -7.82 -5.66 -12.19
C THR A 102 -6.74 -5.38 -11.18
N ALA A 103 -6.51 -6.34 -10.29
CA ALA A 103 -5.44 -6.32 -9.32
C ALA A 103 -4.67 -7.64 -9.36
N GLU A 104 -3.35 -7.55 -9.28
CA GLU A 104 -2.46 -8.68 -9.05
C GLU A 104 -1.86 -8.51 -7.65
N HIS A 105 -1.87 -9.58 -6.86
CA HIS A 105 -1.24 -9.63 -5.55
C HIS A 105 -0.09 -10.64 -5.55
N VAL A 106 1.08 -10.21 -5.07
CA VAL A 106 2.21 -11.07 -4.75
C VAL A 106 2.48 -10.96 -3.26
N VAL A 107 2.32 -12.08 -2.54
CA VAL A 107 2.51 -12.16 -1.10
C VAL A 107 3.84 -12.83 -0.80
N ARG A 108 4.67 -12.22 0.07
CA ARG A 108 6.01 -12.71 0.43
C ARG A 108 6.23 -12.60 1.93
N ALA A 109 6.90 -13.57 2.51
CA ALA A 109 7.53 -13.43 3.82
C ALA A 109 8.97 -12.92 3.60
N VAL A 110 9.34 -11.83 4.28
CA VAL A 110 10.67 -11.22 4.13
C VAL A 110 11.24 -10.81 5.48
N MET A 111 12.56 -10.72 5.59
CA MET A 111 13.20 -10.00 6.68
C MET A 111 13.22 -8.51 6.34
N PRO A 112 12.59 -7.62 7.13
CA PRO A 112 12.55 -6.21 6.81
C PRO A 112 13.93 -5.55 6.96
N THR A 113 14.14 -4.47 6.21
CA THR A 113 15.29 -3.59 6.39
C THR A 113 15.25 -2.93 7.77
N SER A 114 16.36 -2.32 8.20
CA SER A 114 16.40 -1.56 9.46
C SER A 114 15.41 -0.41 9.49
N GLU A 115 15.18 0.23 8.35
CA GLU A 115 14.25 1.34 8.19
C GLU A 115 12.80 0.87 8.37
N ILE A 116 12.36 -0.14 7.60
CA ILE A 116 10.99 -0.70 7.72
C ILE A 116 10.74 -1.18 9.15
N ARG A 117 11.72 -1.85 9.76
CA ARG A 117 11.65 -2.30 11.16
C ARG A 117 11.47 -1.12 12.12
N GLY A 118 12.18 -0.01 11.88
CA GLY A 118 12.07 1.22 12.67
C GLY A 118 10.67 1.83 12.60
N TYR A 119 10.14 2.05 11.39
CA TYR A 119 8.80 2.59 11.20
C TYR A 119 7.72 1.71 11.84
N LEU A 120 7.80 0.39 11.64
CA LEU A 120 6.82 -0.56 12.17
C LEU A 120 7.06 -0.94 13.64
N ARG A 121 8.07 -0.35 14.30
CA ARG A 121 8.46 -0.65 15.70
C ARG A 121 8.62 -2.15 15.97
N MET A 122 9.15 -2.87 14.98
CA MET A 122 9.33 -4.32 15.04
C MET A 122 10.61 -4.69 15.80
N LYS A 123 10.61 -5.87 16.43
CA LYS A 123 11.82 -6.39 17.09
C LYS A 123 12.81 -6.90 16.05
N ALA A 124 14.08 -6.97 16.43
CA ALA A 124 15.09 -7.63 15.61
C ALA A 124 14.73 -9.11 15.40
N GLY A 125 14.87 -9.60 14.17
CA GLY A 125 14.54 -10.99 13.83
C GLY A 125 13.06 -11.26 13.56
N GLU A 126 12.16 -10.27 13.70
CA GLU A 126 10.76 -10.44 13.32
C GLU A 126 10.57 -10.35 11.79
N PRO A 127 9.91 -11.33 11.15
CA PRO A 127 9.63 -11.27 9.72
C PRO A 127 8.47 -10.31 9.42
N CYS A 128 8.46 -9.78 8.20
CA CYS A 128 7.34 -9.05 7.61
C CYS A 128 6.55 -9.94 6.67
N LEU A 129 5.23 -9.76 6.67
CA LEU A 129 4.40 -10.13 5.53
C LEU A 129 4.36 -8.93 4.58
N VAL A 130 4.80 -9.13 3.34
CA VAL A 130 4.79 -8.11 2.30
C VAL A 130 3.78 -8.48 1.22
N ILE A 131 2.85 -7.57 0.97
CA ILE A 131 1.88 -7.69 -0.11
C ILE A 131 2.24 -6.64 -1.16
N ARG A 132 2.70 -7.09 -2.32
CA ARG A 132 2.86 -6.23 -3.49
C ARG A 132 1.59 -6.30 -4.31
N ARG A 133 0.97 -5.16 -4.58
CA ARG A 133 -0.23 -5.04 -5.39
C ARG A 133 0.04 -4.19 -6.62
N ARG A 134 -0.37 -4.67 -7.78
CA ARG A 134 -0.45 -3.87 -9.01
C ARG A 134 -1.90 -3.72 -9.41
N THR A 135 -2.27 -2.55 -9.88
CA THR A 135 -3.65 -2.23 -10.28
C THR A 135 -3.68 -1.53 -11.63
N TRP A 136 -4.66 -1.91 -12.45
CA TRP A 136 -4.84 -1.38 -13.81
C TRP A 136 -6.22 -0.78 -14.01
N THR A 137 -6.28 0.25 -14.86
CA THR A 137 -7.53 0.80 -15.42
C THR A 137 -7.46 0.83 -16.94
N GLY A 138 -8.47 0.28 -17.63
CA GLY A 138 -8.47 0.20 -19.09
C GLY A 138 -7.19 -0.41 -19.70
N GLY A 139 -6.60 -1.42 -19.03
CA GLY A 139 -5.35 -2.07 -19.45
C GLY A 139 -4.06 -1.27 -19.16
N ARG A 140 -4.16 -0.07 -18.56
CA ARG A 140 -3.01 0.77 -18.20
C ARG A 140 -2.69 0.65 -16.70
N PRO A 141 -1.41 0.48 -16.31
CA PRO A 141 -1.05 0.43 -14.89
C PRO A 141 -1.31 1.80 -14.23
N VAL A 142 -2.15 1.82 -13.20
CA VAL A 142 -2.50 3.03 -12.45
C VAL A 142 -1.59 3.19 -11.25
N SER A 143 -1.44 2.13 -10.47
CA SER A 143 -0.71 2.17 -9.23
C SER A 143 -0.12 0.80 -8.91
N VAL A 144 1.03 0.87 -8.28
CA VAL A 144 1.69 -0.25 -7.63
C VAL A 144 1.97 0.14 -6.19
N VAL A 145 1.87 -0.82 -5.29
CA VAL A 145 2.10 -0.60 -3.88
C VAL A 145 2.74 -1.82 -3.26
N GLU A 146 3.68 -1.59 -2.34
CA GLU A 146 4.21 -2.59 -1.42
C GLU A 146 3.69 -2.27 -0.01
N LEU A 147 2.97 -3.23 0.56
CA LEU A 147 2.39 -3.13 1.91
C LEU A 147 3.18 -4.04 2.82
N SER A 148 3.92 -3.45 3.76
CA SER A 148 4.71 -4.19 4.74
C SER A 148 3.97 -4.24 6.08
N HIS A 149 3.78 -5.45 6.60
CA HIS A 149 3.10 -5.69 7.87
C HIS A 149 3.99 -6.51 8.82
N PRO A 150 3.97 -6.24 10.14
CA PRO A 150 4.61 -7.13 11.12
C PRO A 150 3.99 -8.53 11.06
N GLY A 151 4.79 -9.57 10.80
CA GLY A 151 4.29 -10.93 10.59
C GLY A 151 3.68 -11.58 11.84
N ASN A 152 3.97 -11.06 13.03
CA ASN A 152 3.36 -11.50 14.28
C ASN A 152 1.96 -10.89 14.53
N ALA A 153 1.63 -9.79 13.84
CA ALA A 153 0.45 -8.98 14.08
C ALA A 153 -0.57 -9.06 12.94
N TYR A 154 -0.15 -9.40 11.71
CA TYR A 154 -1.02 -9.38 10.54
C TYR A 154 -1.17 -10.76 9.89
N GLU A 155 -2.39 -11.07 9.44
CA GLU A 155 -2.74 -12.28 8.72
C GLU A 155 -3.38 -11.93 7.37
N LEU A 156 -3.30 -12.84 6.40
CA LEU A 156 -4.02 -12.71 5.14
C LEU A 156 -4.96 -13.92 5.02
N ILE A 157 -6.26 -13.68 4.86
CA ILE A 157 -7.29 -14.72 4.89
C ILE A 157 -8.03 -14.70 3.55
N GLY A 158 -8.05 -15.83 2.85
CA GLY A 158 -8.93 -16.03 1.69
C GLY A 158 -9.98 -17.09 2.02
N THR A 159 -11.25 -16.79 1.76
CA THR A 159 -12.33 -17.80 1.84
C THR A 159 -12.75 -18.16 0.42
N MET A 160 -12.71 -19.44 0.08
CA MET A 160 -13.29 -19.96 -1.15
C MET A 160 -14.66 -20.54 -0.81
N ALA A 161 -15.71 -20.04 -1.47
CA ALA A 161 -17.01 -20.69 -1.49
C ALA A 161 -17.10 -21.48 -2.79
N GLU A 162 -17.52 -22.74 -2.70
CA GLU A 162 -17.86 -23.58 -3.86
C GLU A 162 -19.10 -23.05 -4.59
#